data_AF-A0AB39RVQ4-F1
#
_entry.id   AF-A0AB39RVQ4-F1
#
_cell.length_a   1.000
_cell.length_b   1.000
_cell.length_c   1.000
_cell.angle_alpha   90.00
_cell.angle_beta   90.00
_cell.angle_gamma   90.00
#
_symmetry.space_group_name_H-M   'P 1'
#
loop_
_entity.id
_entity.type
_entity.pdbx_description
1 polymer ?
#
loop_
_entity_poly.entity_id
_entity_poly.type
_entity_poly.pdbx_seq_one_letter_code
_entity_poly.pdbx_strand_id
1 'polypeptide(L)' 'MSHPVPTWASVRPSERLAGTPAVRRDGNWWLITPTDAMPASDPVFTGELDRFAADMAAADRAVAKVRTERAAARKDRR' A
#
# COMPACT_ATOMS: atom_id res chain seq x y z
N MET A 1 -3.52 -9.11 21.87
CA MET A 1 -4.87 -8.79 21.35
C MET A 1 -5.02 -9.57 20.05
N SER A 2 -6.05 -10.41 19.91
CA SER A 2 -6.28 -11.12 18.66
C SER A 2 -6.76 -10.12 17.60
N HIS A 3 -5.94 -9.88 16.60
CA HIS A 3 -6.25 -8.94 15.52
C HIS A 3 -7.35 -9.52 14.63
N PRO A 4 -8.40 -8.76 14.28
CA PRO A 4 -9.46 -9.27 13.44
C PRO A 4 -8.91 -9.53 12.03
N VAL A 5 -9.12 -10.76 11.55
CA VAL A 5 -8.81 -11.15 10.17
C VAL A 5 -9.50 -10.15 9.22
N PRO A 6 -8.75 -9.46 8.34
CA PRO A 6 -9.35 -8.53 7.40
C PRO A 6 -10.29 -9.29 6.45
N THR A 7 -11.54 -8.83 6.33
CA THR A 7 -12.46 -9.33 5.29
C THR A 7 -12.40 -8.41 4.07
N TRP A 8 -12.72 -8.90 2.87
CA TRP A 8 -12.73 -8.10 1.64
C TRP A 8 -13.48 -6.77 1.79
N ALA A 9 -14.62 -6.77 2.49
CA ALA A 9 -15.45 -5.59 2.73
C ALA A 9 -14.83 -4.58 3.72
N SER A 10 -13.87 -5.01 4.56
CA SER A 10 -13.20 -4.16 5.54
C SER A 10 -11.89 -3.53 5.04
N VAL A 11 -11.36 -4.01 3.91
CA VAL A 11 -10.08 -3.55 3.36
C VAL A 11 -10.26 -2.17 2.75
N ARG A 12 -9.55 -1.18 3.30
CA ARG A 12 -9.50 0.15 2.67
C ARG A 12 -8.61 0.11 1.42
N PRO A 13 -8.93 0.89 0.37
CA PRO A 13 -8.07 0.97 -0.81
C PRO A 13 -6.62 1.34 -0.49
N SER A 14 -6.40 2.18 0.53
CA SER A 14 -5.08 2.58 1.02
C SER A 14 -4.27 1.46 1.68
N GLU A 15 -4.94 0.39 2.11
CA GLU A 15 -4.28 -0.76 2.74
C GLU A 15 -3.82 -1.79 1.69
N ARG A 16 -4.39 -1.73 0.47
CA ARG A 16 -3.98 -2.58 -0.65
C ARG A 16 -2.71 -2.03 -1.27
N LEU A 17 -1.73 -2.91 -1.41
CA LEU A 17 -0.50 -2.58 -2.10
C LEU A 17 -0.76 -2.50 -3.60
N ALA A 18 -0.83 -1.29 -4.16
CA ALA A 18 -0.91 -1.02 -5.60
C ALA A 18 -2.02 -1.80 -6.36
N GLY A 19 -3.17 -2.03 -5.72
CA GLY A 19 -4.28 -2.78 -6.33
C GLY A 19 -4.06 -4.30 -6.39
N THR A 20 -2.99 -4.80 -5.76
CA THR A 20 -2.75 -6.24 -5.60
C THR A 20 -3.67 -6.82 -4.51
N PRO A 21 -3.78 -8.16 -4.44
CA PRO A 21 -4.43 -8.86 -3.34
C PRO A 21 -3.74 -8.70 -1.97
N ALA A 22 -2.54 -8.13 -1.93
CA ALA A 22 -1.75 -7.99 -0.70
C ALA A 22 -2.16 -6.75 0.10
N VAL A 23 -2.42 -6.95 1.39
CA VAL A 23 -2.84 -5.94 2.34
C VAL A 23 -1.93 -5.95 3.55
N ARG A 24 -1.50 -4.77 4.02
CA ARG A 24 -0.73 -4.63 5.26
C ARG A 24 -1.62 -4.14 6.39
N ARG A 25 -1.77 -4.94 7.45
CA ARG A 25 -2.57 -4.61 8.63
C ARG A 25 -1.84 -4.98 9.91
N ASP A 26 -1.74 -4.03 10.83
CA ASP A 26 -1.07 -4.20 12.13
C ASP A 26 0.36 -4.77 12.00
N GLY A 27 1.08 -4.32 10.97
CA GLY A 27 2.44 -4.79 10.67
C GLY A 27 2.53 -6.13 9.95
N ASN A 28 1.41 -6.84 9.76
CA ASN A 28 1.36 -8.16 9.12
C ASN A 28 0.79 -8.08 7.70
N TRP A 29 1.29 -8.96 6.83
CA TRP A 29 0.80 -9.11 5.46
C TRP A 29 -0.32 -10.14 5.39
N TRP A 30 -1.37 -9.79 4.65
CA TRP A 30 -2.52 -10.64 4.36
C TRP A 30 -2.75 -10.70 2.86
N LEU A 31 -3.09 -11.88 2.35
CA LEU A 31 -3.57 -12.09 1.00
C LEU A 31 -5.09 -12.17 1.04
N ILE A 32 -5.75 -11.25 0.35
CA ILE A 32 -7.20 -11.17 0.32
C ILE A 32 -7.71 -11.77 -0.99
N THR A 33 -8.65 -12.70 -0.89
CA THR A 33 -9.49 -13.16 -2.00
C THR A 33 -10.92 -12.61 -1.80
N PRO A 34 -11.80 -12.69 -2.80
CA PRO A 34 -13.19 -12.27 -2.61
C PRO A 34 -13.92 -13.02 -1.49
N THR A 35 -13.51 -14.27 -1.21
CA THR A 35 -14.18 -15.17 -0.25
C THR A 35 -13.44 -15.33 1.07
N ASP A 36 -12.15 -15.03 1.13
CA ASP A 36 -11.33 -15.30 2.32
C ASP A 36 -10.09 -14.40 2.41
N ALA A 37 -9.47 -14.34 3.58
CA ALA A 37 -8.19 -13.68 3.82
C ALA A 37 -7.22 -14.60 4.57
N MET A 38 -6.03 -14.73 4.01
CA MET A 38 -4.99 -15.62 4.50
C MET A 38 -3.78 -14.83 4.97
N PRO A 39 -3.22 -15.11 6.16
CA PRO A 39 -1.97 -14.49 6.58
C PRO A 39 -0.83 -14.96 5.67
N ALA A 40 0.00 -14.02 5.19
CA ALA A 40 1.23 -14.37 4.51
C ALA A 40 2.30 -14.71 5.57
N SER A 41 2.63 -15.99 5.69
CA SER A 41 3.56 -16.50 6.71
C SER A 41 4.99 -16.71 6.20
N ASP A 42 5.19 -16.78 4.88
CA ASP A 42 6.52 -16.97 4.29
C ASP A 42 7.39 -15.71 4.45
N PRO A 43 8.55 -15.79 5.14
CA PRO A 43 9.40 -14.62 5.41
C PRO A 43 10.04 -14.01 4.16
N VAL A 44 10.35 -14.83 3.15
CA VAL A 44 10.94 -14.33 1.89
C VAL A 44 9.90 -13.53 1.14
N PHE A 45 8.70 -14.09 1.01
CA PHE A 45 7.57 -13.45 0.34
C PHE A 45 7.16 -12.14 1.03
N THR A 46 7.02 -12.13 2.35
CA THR A 46 6.70 -10.92 3.10
C THR A 46 7.80 -9.86 3.02
N GLY A 47 9.06 -10.28 2.94
CA GLY A 47 10.19 -9.38 2.66
C GLY A 47 10.10 -8.71 1.28
N GLU A 48 9.67 -9.43 0.24
CA GLU A 48 9.44 -8.83 -1.08
C GLU A 48 8.27 -7.84 -1.06
N LEU A 49 7.18 -8.15 -0.35
CA LEU A 49 6.05 -7.22 -0.18
C LEU A 49 6.48 -5.93 0.53
N ASP A 50 7.36 -6.02 1.53
CA ASP A 50 7.91 -4.84 2.21
C ASP A 50 8.76 -3.98 1.27
N ARG A 51 9.62 -4.58 0.46
CA ARG A 51 10.42 -3.85 -0.55
C ARG A 51 9.52 -3.18 -1.57
N PHE A 52 8.53 -3.90 -2.09
CA PHE A 52 7.59 -3.35 -3.05
C PHE A 52 6.78 -2.18 -2.46
N ALA A 53 6.35 -2.28 -1.19
CA ALA A 53 5.70 -1.18 -0.49
C ALA A 53 6.62 0.05 -0.35
N ALA A 54 7.91 -0.16 -0.07
CA ALA A 54 8.89 0.92 0.01
C ALA A 54 9.10 1.62 -1.35
N ASP A 55 9.20 0.85 -2.43
CA ASP A 55 9.34 1.37 -3.79
C ASP A 55 8.10 2.17 -4.23
N MET A 56 6.90 1.65 -3.95
CA MET A 56 5.65 2.37 -4.20
C MET A 56 5.58 3.69 -3.43
N ALA A 57 5.96 3.69 -2.14
CA ALA A 57 6.02 4.92 -1.35
C ALA A 57 7.06 5.92 -1.88
N ALA A 58 8.19 5.44 -2.41
CA ALA A 58 9.19 6.28 -3.06
C ALA A 58 8.65 6.91 -4.35
N ALA A 59 7.94 6.12 -5.18
CA ALA A 59 7.29 6.60 -6.38
C ALA A 59 6.21 7.66 -6.07
N ASP A 60 5.34 7.41 -5.09
CA ASP A 60 4.31 8.36 -4.68
C ASP A 60 4.91 9.69 -4.20
N ARG A 61 6.00 9.63 -3.43
CA ARG A 61 6.75 10.84 -3.02
C ARG A 61 7.34 11.58 -4.21
N ALA A 62 7.90 10.87 -5.19
CA ALA A 62 8.45 11.48 -6.40
C ALA A 62 7.34 12.17 -7.22
N VAL A 63 6.19 11.53 -7.40
CA VAL A 63 5.03 12.10 -8.08
C VAL A 63 4.50 13.33 -7.33
N ALA A 64 4.41 13.27 -6.01
CA ALA A 64 3.98 14.40 -5.19
C ALA A 64 4.92 15.60 -5.36
N LYS A 65 6.24 15.38 -5.36
CA LYS A 65 7.25 16.43 -5.60
C LYS A 65 7.03 17.13 -6.94
N VAL A 66 6.89 16.36 -8.03
CA VAL A 66 6.64 16.90 -9.38
C VAL A 66 5.35 17.72 -9.43
N ARG A 67 4.28 17.27 -8.74
CA ARG A 67 3.01 18.02 -8.69
C ARG A 67 3.17 19.35 -7.97
N THR A 68 3.89 19.38 -6.85
CA THR A 68 4.18 20.61 -6.08
C THR A 68 4.99 21.61 -6.90
N GLU A 69 6.06 21.15 -7.56
CA GLU A 69 6.90 22.00 -8.42
C GLU A 69 6.09 22.61 -9.58
N ARG A 70 5.23 21.81 -10.22
CA ARG A 70 4.33 22.31 -11.27
C ARG A 70 3.31 23.33 -10.77
N ALA A 71 2.80 23.15 -9.54
CA ALA A 71 1.86 24.10 -8.95
C ALA A 71 2.53 25.45 -8.66
N ALA A 72 3.76 25.43 -8.13
CA ALA A 72 4.56 26.64 -7.89
C ALA A 72 4.84 27.39 -9.20
N ALA A 73 5.34 26.70 -10.23
CA ALA A 73 5.63 27.31 -11.53
C ALA A 73 4.39 27.93 -12.21
N ARG A 74 3.20 27.39 -11.98
CA ARG A 74 1.94 27.98 -12.49
C ARG A 74 1.53 29.25 -11.75
N LYS A 75 1.86 29.34 -10.45
CA LYS A 75 1.56 30.52 -9.63
C LYS A 75 2.45 31.70 -10.01
N ASP A 76 3.74 31.46 -10.29
CA ASP A 76 4.69 32.51 -10.67
C ASP A 76 4.39 33.13 -12.05
N ARG A 77 3.59 32.45 -12.87
CA ARG A 77 3.16 32.93 -14.20
C ARG A 77 1.87 33.78 -14.16
N ARG A 78 1.24 33.95 -13.00
CA ARG A 78 -0.08 34.59 -12.86
C ARG A 78 0.02 35.85 -12.02
#